data_AF-A0A383B781-F1
#
_entry.id   AF-A0A383B781-F1
#
_cell.length_a   1.000
_cell.length_b   1.000
_cell.length_c   1.000
_cell.angle_alpha   90.00
_cell.angle_beta   90.00
_cell.angle_gamma   90.00
#
_symmetry.space_group_name_H-M   'P 1'
#
loop_
_entity.id
_entity.type
_entity.pdbx_description
1 polymer ?
#
loop_
_entity_poly.entity_id
_entity_poly.type
_entity_poly.pdbx_seq_one_letter_code
_entity_poly.pdbx_strand_id
1 'polypeptide(L)'
;KEPQGIQLLRHFADQMSDMVLEYGGSMSAEHGDGLARSEWIQKMFGPRIAAAFAEVKKVFDPNGIMNPGKIVDAPLMDENLRYGGDYRTAPVETHFSFDREGGFQQAAELCSGIGHCRKKLVGTMCPSYMATLEEEHSTRGRANALRAALTGGLRGGLVGEDLHQVMDLCLECKACKAECPSSVDMAKLKYEFLAHYGEAHGYSLRARLFGHIDRLNRWMSPVAPVANWLARSRVNRWLLDHLLGID
;
A
#
# COMPACT_ATOMS: atom_id res chain seq x y z
N LYS A 1 -14.62 -10.88 -3.94
CA LYS A 1 -14.32 -11.65 -2.70
C LYS A 1 -15.32 -12.77 -2.50
N GLU A 2 -16.57 -12.62 -2.95
CA GLU A 2 -17.56 -13.70 -2.94
C GLU A 2 -17.26 -14.75 -4.03
N PRO A 3 -17.56 -16.05 -3.80
CA PRO A 3 -17.31 -17.12 -4.77
C PRO A 3 -17.93 -16.87 -6.14
N GLN A 4 -19.16 -16.36 -6.18
CA GLN A 4 -19.85 -16.01 -7.44
C GLN A 4 -19.10 -14.91 -8.20
N GLY A 5 -18.58 -13.91 -7.48
CA GLY A 5 -17.80 -12.83 -8.09
C GLY A 5 -16.46 -13.31 -8.66
N ILE A 6 -15.85 -14.34 -8.06
CA ILE A 6 -14.61 -14.95 -8.58
C ILE A 6 -14.88 -15.68 -9.91
N GLN A 7 -15.95 -16.49 -9.95
CA GLN A 7 -16.36 -17.18 -11.18
C GLN A 7 -16.74 -16.19 -12.27
N LEU A 8 -17.50 -15.14 -11.92
CA LEU A 8 -17.88 -14.08 -12.84
C LEU A 8 -16.66 -13.36 -13.42
N LEU A 9 -15.64 -13.06 -12.60
CA LEU A 9 -14.40 -12.43 -13.05
C LEU A 9 -13.70 -13.27 -14.14
N ARG A 10 -13.55 -14.58 -13.92
CA ARG A 10 -12.91 -15.47 -14.89
C ARG A 10 -13.75 -15.65 -16.15
N HIS A 11 -15.07 -15.82 -16.01
CA HIS A 11 -15.97 -15.91 -17.15
C HIS A 11 -15.92 -14.64 -18.01
N PHE A 12 -15.94 -13.47 -17.38
CA PHE A 12 -15.81 -12.19 -18.07
C PHE A 12 -14.47 -12.05 -18.80
N ALA A 13 -13.36 -12.44 -18.16
CA ALA A 13 -12.04 -12.41 -18.79
C ALA A 13 -11.94 -13.36 -19.99
N ASP A 14 -12.55 -14.54 -19.91
CA ASP A 14 -12.61 -15.48 -21.03
C ASP A 14 -13.44 -14.93 -22.21
N GLN A 15 -14.62 -14.36 -21.95
CA GLN A 15 -15.42 -13.72 -23.00
C GLN A 15 -14.72 -12.51 -23.63
N MET A 16 -14.02 -11.71 -22.82
CA MET A 16 -13.21 -10.61 -23.33
C MET A 16 -12.07 -11.12 -24.23
N SER A 17 -11.45 -12.24 -23.88
CA SER A 17 -10.42 -12.85 -24.73
C SER A 17 -10.97 -13.29 -26.10
N ASP A 18 -12.18 -13.88 -26.14
CA ASP A 18 -12.84 -14.25 -27.41
C ASP A 18 -13.12 -13.02 -28.27
N MET A 19 -13.73 -11.99 -27.66
CA MET A 19 -14.09 -10.77 -28.36
C MET A 19 -12.84 -10.08 -28.93
N VAL A 20 -11.77 -9.95 -28.16
CA VAL A 20 -10.52 -9.32 -28.65
C VAL A 20 -9.97 -10.07 -29.86
N LEU A 21 -10.00 -11.41 -29.85
CA LEU A 21 -9.48 -12.22 -30.95
C LEU A 21 -10.39 -12.19 -32.19
N GLU A 22 -11.71 -12.13 -32.01
CA GLU A 22 -12.68 -11.98 -33.11
C GLU A 22 -12.37 -10.75 -33.99
N TYR A 23 -11.98 -9.64 -33.35
CA TYR A 23 -11.63 -8.39 -34.03
C TYR A 23 -10.14 -8.29 -34.40
N GLY A 24 -9.36 -9.37 -34.26
CA GLY A 24 -7.92 -9.38 -34.58
C GLY A 24 -7.06 -8.53 -33.65
N GLY A 25 -7.56 -8.25 -32.44
CA GLY A 25 -6.87 -7.46 -31.42
C GLY A 25 -5.86 -8.26 -30.61
N SER A 26 -5.29 -7.61 -29.59
CA SER A 26 -4.36 -8.20 -28.64
C SER A 26 -4.82 -7.96 -27.22
N MET A 27 -4.74 -8.99 -26.35
CA MET A 27 -5.08 -8.86 -24.93
C MET A 27 -4.04 -8.04 -24.15
N SER A 28 -2.92 -7.72 -24.78
CA SER A 28 -1.75 -7.11 -24.15
C SER A 28 -0.94 -6.26 -25.11
N ALA A 29 -0.15 -5.33 -24.58
CA ALA A 29 0.60 -4.35 -25.35
C ALA A 29 1.99 -4.14 -24.71
N GLU A 30 2.34 -2.89 -24.38
CA GLU A 30 3.66 -2.52 -23.83
C GLU A 30 3.99 -3.21 -22.50
N HIS A 31 2.98 -3.56 -21.70
CA HIS A 31 3.15 -4.24 -20.43
C HIS A 31 2.88 -5.73 -20.57
N GLY A 32 3.78 -6.56 -20.05
CA GLY A 32 3.78 -8.01 -20.27
C GLY A 32 2.55 -8.77 -19.73
N ASP A 33 2.36 -9.98 -20.26
CA ASP A 33 1.25 -10.89 -19.99
C ASP A 33 1.39 -11.65 -18.66
N GLY A 34 1.43 -10.93 -17.55
CA GLY A 34 1.48 -11.53 -16.21
C GLY A 34 0.31 -12.51 -15.93
N LEU A 35 0.22 -12.99 -14.68
CA LEU A 35 -0.74 -14.02 -14.26
C LEU A 35 -2.20 -13.76 -14.69
N ALA A 36 -2.63 -12.49 -14.74
CA ALA A 36 -3.98 -12.11 -15.15
C ALA A 36 -4.31 -12.41 -16.62
N ARG A 37 -3.33 -12.77 -17.46
CA ARG A 37 -3.52 -13.04 -18.90
C ARG A 37 -2.92 -14.37 -19.34
N SER A 38 -1.98 -14.91 -18.55
CA SER A 38 -1.20 -16.08 -18.95
C SER A 38 -2.07 -17.31 -19.27
N GLU A 39 -3.24 -17.47 -18.64
CA GLU A 39 -4.22 -18.53 -18.96
C GLU A 39 -4.63 -18.56 -20.44
N TRP A 40 -4.75 -17.39 -21.08
CA TRP A 40 -5.24 -17.25 -22.46
C TRP A 40 -4.13 -17.09 -23.51
N ILE A 41 -2.84 -17.21 -23.13
CA ILE A 41 -1.73 -17.05 -24.07
C ILE A 41 -1.81 -18.04 -25.23
N GLN A 42 -2.12 -19.30 -24.94
CA GLN A 42 -2.29 -20.30 -26.00
C GLN A 42 -3.48 -19.98 -26.92
N LYS A 43 -4.57 -19.42 -26.38
CA LYS A 43 -5.74 -18.98 -27.15
C LYS A 43 -5.35 -17.88 -28.14
N MET A 44 -4.49 -16.96 -27.73
CA MET A 44 -4.05 -15.82 -28.52
C MET A 44 -2.99 -16.15 -29.58
N PHE A 45 -1.97 -16.93 -29.22
CA PHE A 45 -0.82 -17.20 -30.10
C PHE A 45 -0.90 -18.55 -30.81
N GLY A 46 -1.86 -19.39 -30.42
CA GLY A 46 -1.98 -20.76 -30.90
C GLY A 46 -0.96 -21.71 -30.27
N PRO A 47 -1.16 -23.03 -30.44
CA PRO A 47 -0.35 -24.05 -29.76
C PRO A 47 1.11 -24.05 -30.20
N ARG A 48 1.41 -23.75 -31.46
CA ARG A 48 2.79 -23.74 -31.98
C ARG A 48 3.67 -22.68 -31.31
N ILE A 49 3.15 -21.46 -31.18
CA ILE A 49 3.92 -20.35 -30.62
C ILE A 49 3.98 -20.47 -29.09
N ALA A 50 2.88 -20.89 -28.45
CA ALA A 50 2.89 -21.21 -27.02
C ALA A 50 3.93 -22.29 -26.66
N ALA A 51 4.06 -23.34 -27.48
CA ALA A 51 5.10 -24.35 -27.31
C ALA A 51 6.52 -23.76 -27.45
N ALA A 52 6.73 -22.87 -28.43
CA ALA A 52 8.02 -22.17 -28.57
C ALA A 52 8.36 -21.31 -27.34
N PHE A 53 7.38 -20.63 -26.73
CA PHE A 53 7.58 -19.92 -25.47
C PHE A 53 8.04 -20.86 -24.35
N ALA A 54 7.43 -22.06 -24.25
CA ALA A 54 7.79 -23.06 -23.26
C ALA A 54 9.20 -23.63 -23.51
N GLU A 55 9.58 -23.86 -24.76
CA GLU A 55 10.94 -24.29 -25.12
C GLU A 55 11.99 -23.25 -24.73
N VAL A 56 11.77 -21.98 -25.09
CA VAL A 56 12.65 -20.87 -24.69
C VAL A 56 12.75 -20.82 -23.16
N LYS A 57 11.61 -20.89 -22.45
CA LYS A 57 11.59 -20.91 -20.99
C LYS A 57 12.45 -22.04 -20.42
N LYS A 58 12.31 -23.26 -20.95
CA LYS A 58 13.03 -24.45 -20.49
C LYS A 58 14.53 -24.37 -20.73
N VAL A 59 14.96 -23.73 -21.82
CA VAL A 59 16.39 -23.54 -22.12
C VAL A 59 17.05 -22.60 -21.12
N PHE A 60 16.40 -21.48 -20.80
CA PHE A 60 16.98 -20.46 -19.91
C PHE A 60 16.69 -20.67 -18.43
N ASP A 61 15.62 -21.39 -18.09
CA ASP A 61 15.20 -21.67 -16.72
C ASP A 61 14.73 -23.13 -16.57
N PRO A 62 15.64 -24.11 -16.71
CA PRO A 62 15.30 -25.53 -16.67
C PRO A 62 14.71 -25.98 -15.33
N ASN A 63 14.97 -25.24 -14.26
CA ASN A 63 14.46 -25.51 -12.91
C ASN A 63 13.17 -24.72 -12.58
N GLY A 64 12.70 -23.86 -13.48
CA GLY A 64 11.47 -23.08 -13.29
C GLY A 64 11.52 -22.05 -12.17
N ILE A 65 12.69 -21.53 -11.79
CA ILE A 65 12.84 -20.59 -10.66
C ILE A 65 12.63 -19.11 -11.06
N MET A 66 12.78 -18.78 -12.34
CA MET A 66 12.72 -17.41 -12.85
C MET A 66 11.29 -17.02 -13.25
N ASN A 67 10.48 -16.49 -12.33
CA ASN A 67 9.10 -16.08 -12.62
C ASN A 67 8.17 -17.25 -13.07
N PRO A 68 7.99 -18.28 -12.22
CA PRO A 68 7.22 -19.49 -12.55
C PRO A 68 5.74 -19.22 -12.82
N GLY A 69 5.16 -19.95 -13.78
CA GLY A 69 3.72 -19.93 -14.08
C GLY A 69 3.22 -18.65 -14.75
N LYS A 70 4.11 -17.88 -15.41
CA LYS A 70 3.76 -16.69 -16.19
C LYS A 70 4.12 -16.98 -17.64
N ILE A 71 3.28 -16.56 -18.58
CA ILE A 71 3.36 -16.86 -20.02
C ILE A 71 3.18 -18.34 -20.36
N VAL A 72 3.87 -19.23 -19.65
CA VAL A 72 3.85 -20.68 -19.82
C VAL A 72 3.55 -21.35 -18.48
N ASP A 73 2.93 -22.53 -18.54
CA ASP A 73 2.54 -23.33 -17.38
C ASP A 73 1.76 -22.53 -16.33
N ALA A 74 0.88 -21.64 -16.81
CA ALA A 74 0.17 -20.71 -15.96
C ALA A 74 -0.96 -21.42 -15.19
N PRO A 75 -1.13 -21.11 -13.89
CA PRO A 75 -2.34 -21.51 -13.17
C PRO A 75 -3.57 -20.81 -13.76
N LEU A 76 -4.75 -21.31 -13.42
CA LEU A 76 -5.98 -20.59 -13.74
C LEU A 76 -6.00 -19.24 -13.00
N MET A 77 -6.59 -18.22 -13.62
CA MET A 77 -6.61 -16.86 -13.09
C MET A 77 -7.24 -16.77 -11.69
N ASP A 78 -8.14 -17.69 -11.35
CA ASP A 78 -8.89 -17.75 -10.10
C ASP A 78 -8.26 -18.63 -9.00
N GLU A 79 -7.12 -19.27 -9.23
CA GLU A 79 -6.48 -20.16 -8.24
C GLU A 79 -5.68 -19.42 -7.16
N ASN A 80 -4.94 -18.37 -7.55
CA ASN A 80 -3.95 -17.72 -6.68
C ASN A 80 -4.34 -16.27 -6.36
N LEU A 81 -5.59 -16.07 -5.96
CA LEU A 81 -6.13 -14.75 -5.68
C LEU A 81 -5.54 -14.14 -4.41
N ARG A 82 -5.16 -12.87 -4.50
CA ARG A 82 -4.74 -12.07 -3.33
C ARG A 82 -5.84 -11.97 -2.26
N TYR A 83 -7.11 -11.98 -2.69
CA TYR A 83 -8.28 -11.94 -1.83
C TYR A 83 -9.14 -13.18 -2.10
N GLY A 84 -8.88 -14.26 -1.38
CA GLY A 84 -9.62 -15.52 -1.50
C GLY A 84 -11.04 -15.47 -0.90
N GLY A 85 -11.78 -16.57 -1.07
CA GLY A 85 -13.14 -16.72 -0.53
C GLY A 85 -13.22 -16.62 0.99
N ASP A 86 -12.13 -16.95 1.69
CA ASP A 86 -12.02 -16.89 3.15
C ASP A 86 -11.45 -15.56 3.66
N TYR A 87 -11.13 -14.62 2.75
CA TYR A 87 -10.61 -13.32 3.13
C TYR A 87 -11.68 -12.54 3.90
N ARG A 88 -11.42 -12.26 5.18
CA ARG A 88 -12.28 -11.48 6.06
C ARG A 88 -11.44 -10.42 6.77
N THR A 89 -12.01 -9.23 6.87
CA THR A 89 -11.41 -8.10 7.59
C THR A 89 -12.35 -7.68 8.70
N ALA A 90 -11.81 -7.34 9.86
CA ALA A 90 -12.61 -6.74 10.93
C ALA A 90 -13.10 -5.34 10.49
N PRO A 91 -14.37 -4.97 10.74
CA PRO A 91 -14.81 -3.59 10.61
C PRO A 91 -14.04 -2.73 11.60
N VAL A 92 -13.69 -1.52 11.16
CA VAL A 92 -12.95 -0.53 11.96
C VAL A 92 -13.80 0.73 11.90
N GLU A 93 -14.16 1.26 13.07
CA GLU A 93 -14.79 2.58 13.16
C GLU A 93 -13.74 3.63 12.91
N THR A 94 -13.93 4.49 11.91
CA THR A 94 -12.89 5.39 11.43
C THR A 94 -13.16 6.85 11.79
N HIS A 95 -12.11 7.61 12.09
CA HIS A 95 -12.19 9.05 12.28
C HIS A 95 -12.28 9.80 10.93
N PHE A 96 -11.62 9.31 9.89
CA PHE A 96 -11.70 9.86 8.54
C PHE A 96 -12.78 9.13 7.71
N SER A 97 -13.47 9.85 6.82
CA SER A 97 -14.35 9.21 5.83
C SER A 97 -13.52 8.50 4.76
N PHE A 98 -13.83 7.23 4.49
CA PHE A 98 -13.27 6.41 3.40
C PHE A 98 -14.33 6.01 2.35
N ASP A 99 -15.41 6.79 2.25
CA ASP A 99 -16.57 6.43 1.41
C ASP A 99 -16.20 6.28 -0.06
N ARG A 100 -15.28 7.13 -0.54
CA ARG A 100 -14.76 7.07 -1.92
C ARG A 100 -14.04 5.77 -2.24
N GLU A 101 -13.42 5.17 -1.24
CA GLU A 101 -12.67 3.92 -1.36
C GLU A 101 -13.53 2.69 -1.03
N GLY A 102 -14.74 2.86 -0.47
CA GLY A 102 -15.58 1.77 0.01
C GLY A 102 -15.24 1.29 1.43
N GLY A 103 -14.52 2.11 2.21
CA GLY A 103 -14.10 1.81 3.58
C GLY A 103 -12.58 1.72 3.76
N PHE A 104 -12.13 1.76 5.01
CA PHE A 104 -10.71 1.78 5.35
C PHE A 104 -9.94 0.55 4.85
N GLN A 105 -10.58 -0.62 4.93
CA GLN A 105 -10.04 -1.88 4.44
C GLN A 105 -9.84 -1.83 2.93
N GLN A 106 -10.85 -1.34 2.18
CA GLN A 106 -10.78 -1.24 0.73
C GLN A 106 -9.74 -0.21 0.29
N ALA A 107 -9.56 0.89 1.04
CA ALA A 107 -8.51 1.86 0.80
C ALA A 107 -7.10 1.24 0.89
N ALA A 108 -6.87 0.31 1.83
CA ALA A 108 -5.62 -0.45 1.90
C ALA A 108 -5.49 -1.47 0.74
N GLU A 109 -6.61 -1.99 0.26
CA GLU A 109 -6.70 -2.97 -0.83
C GLU A 109 -6.53 -2.41 -2.23
N LEU A 110 -6.64 -1.08 -2.40
CA LEU A 110 -6.35 -0.37 -3.66
C LEU A 110 -4.94 -0.66 -4.19
N CYS A 111 -4.00 -1.04 -3.32
CA CYS A 111 -2.66 -1.43 -3.72
C CYS A 111 -2.69 -2.66 -4.65
N SER A 112 -2.52 -2.42 -5.95
CA SER A 112 -2.40 -3.46 -6.99
C SER A 112 -1.14 -4.34 -6.87
N GLY A 113 -0.12 -3.87 -6.14
CA GLY A 113 1.15 -4.59 -5.97
C GLY A 113 2.20 -4.32 -7.06
N ILE A 114 1.91 -3.43 -8.02
CA ILE A 114 2.78 -3.08 -9.16
C ILE A 114 4.21 -2.64 -8.77
N GLY A 115 4.40 -2.16 -7.54
CA GLY A 115 5.74 -1.82 -7.03
C GLY A 115 6.31 -0.51 -7.58
N HIS A 116 5.51 0.35 -8.24
CA HIS A 116 5.92 1.68 -8.70
C HIS A 116 6.49 2.55 -7.56
N CYS A 117 6.06 2.29 -6.32
CA CYS A 117 6.58 2.93 -5.11
C CYS A 117 8.06 2.65 -4.80
N ARG A 118 8.67 1.66 -5.46
CA ARG A 118 10.08 1.28 -5.27
C ARG A 118 11.06 2.03 -6.17
N LYS A 119 10.60 3.08 -6.86
CA LYS A 119 11.50 3.90 -7.69
C LYS A 119 12.50 4.64 -6.80
N LYS A 120 13.72 4.83 -7.34
CA LYS A 120 14.86 5.40 -6.61
C LYS A 120 15.40 6.70 -7.20
N LEU A 121 15.13 6.96 -8.47
CA LEU A 121 15.84 7.97 -9.25
C LEU A 121 14.97 9.14 -9.71
N VAL A 122 13.67 8.90 -9.95
CA VAL A 122 12.75 9.89 -10.54
C VAL A 122 11.46 9.93 -9.75
N GLY A 123 10.93 11.12 -9.53
CA GLY A 123 9.73 11.37 -8.73
C GLY A 123 9.99 11.30 -7.23
N THR A 124 8.97 11.60 -6.44
CA THR A 124 9.10 11.70 -4.98
C THR A 124 8.84 10.35 -4.30
N MET A 125 7.84 9.59 -4.78
CA MET A 125 7.25 8.40 -4.11
C MET A 125 7.60 8.27 -2.61
N CYS A 126 8.18 7.18 -2.11
CA CYS A 126 8.46 7.00 -0.68
C CYS A 126 9.92 7.36 -0.36
N PRO A 127 10.20 8.50 0.31
CA PRO A 127 11.58 8.85 0.67
C PRO A 127 12.23 7.84 1.62
N SER A 128 11.45 7.26 2.54
CA SER A 128 11.94 6.23 3.45
C SER A 128 12.36 4.95 2.71
N TYR A 129 11.65 4.55 1.65
CA TYR A 129 12.11 3.46 0.79
C TYR A 129 13.42 3.83 0.08
N MET A 130 13.56 5.05 -0.44
CA MET A 130 14.78 5.46 -1.14
C MET A 130 16.00 5.48 -0.21
N ALA A 131 15.80 5.80 1.07
CA ALA A 131 16.85 5.81 2.07
C ALA A 131 17.23 4.39 2.55
N THR A 132 16.24 3.53 2.77
CA THR A 132 16.44 2.22 3.42
C THR A 132 16.57 1.06 2.44
N LEU A 133 15.94 1.18 1.26
CA LEU A 133 15.75 0.13 0.25
C LEU A 133 14.95 -1.09 0.72
N GLU A 134 14.38 -1.05 1.93
CA GLU A 134 13.58 -2.11 2.53
C GLU A 134 12.12 -2.05 2.09
N GLU A 135 11.55 -3.19 1.70
CA GLU A 135 10.21 -3.27 1.10
C GLU A 135 9.11 -2.71 2.00
N GLU A 136 9.21 -2.95 3.31
CA GLU A 136 8.26 -2.47 4.32
C GLU A 136 8.13 -0.95 4.34
N HIS A 137 9.19 -0.22 3.98
CA HIS A 137 9.19 1.23 3.93
C HIS A 137 8.70 1.80 2.59
N SER A 138 8.15 0.96 1.71
CA SER A 138 7.44 1.39 0.49
C SER A 138 5.93 1.51 0.71
N THR A 139 5.21 2.20 -0.18
CA THR A 139 3.73 2.23 -0.15
C THR A 139 3.14 0.83 -0.22
N ARG A 140 3.72 -0.04 -1.05
CA ARG A 140 3.26 -1.42 -1.23
C ARG A 140 3.46 -2.24 0.04
N GLY A 141 4.64 -2.13 0.66
CA GLY A 141 4.94 -2.77 1.95
C GLY A 141 3.94 -2.35 3.03
N ARG A 142 3.75 -1.05 3.23
CA ARG A 142 2.80 -0.51 4.21
C ARG A 142 1.35 -0.95 3.96
N ALA A 143 0.91 -0.92 2.70
CA ALA A 143 -0.43 -1.40 2.35
C ALA A 143 -0.59 -2.90 2.64
N ASN A 144 0.42 -3.72 2.33
CA ASN A 144 0.40 -5.14 2.63
C ASN A 144 0.39 -5.40 4.14
N ALA A 145 1.20 -4.68 4.92
CA ALA A 145 1.24 -4.77 6.38
C ALA A 145 -0.10 -4.37 7.00
N LEU A 146 -0.69 -3.26 6.55
CA LEU A 146 -1.99 -2.81 7.03
C LEU A 146 -3.08 -3.85 6.76
N ARG A 147 -3.11 -4.44 5.55
CA ARG A 147 -4.03 -5.54 5.27
C ARG A 147 -3.80 -6.74 6.18
N ALA A 148 -2.54 -7.16 6.35
CA ALA A 148 -2.22 -8.27 7.25
C ALA A 148 -2.69 -7.98 8.68
N ALA A 149 -2.53 -6.76 9.19
CA ALA A 149 -3.07 -6.35 10.48
C ALA A 149 -4.61 -6.44 10.53
N LEU A 150 -5.31 -6.00 9.48
CA LEU A 150 -6.77 -6.01 9.41
C LEU A 150 -7.38 -7.42 9.25
N THR A 151 -6.60 -8.38 8.77
CA THR A 151 -7.00 -9.79 8.61
C THR A 151 -6.43 -10.70 9.70
N GLY A 152 -5.75 -10.16 10.73
CA GLY A 152 -5.18 -10.95 11.83
C GLY A 152 -3.86 -11.67 11.51
N GLY A 153 -3.21 -11.34 10.39
CA GLY A 153 -1.90 -11.87 9.99
C GLY A 153 -0.70 -11.16 10.62
N LEU A 154 -0.90 -10.06 11.36
CA LEU A 154 0.13 -9.40 12.18
C LEU A 154 -0.26 -9.42 13.64
N ARG A 155 0.74 -9.60 14.52
CA ARG A 155 0.55 -9.64 15.96
C ARG A 155 0.06 -8.27 16.45
N GLY A 156 -1.00 -8.27 17.28
CA GLY A 156 -1.60 -7.04 17.80
C GLY A 156 -2.49 -6.28 16.79
N GLY A 157 -2.59 -6.75 15.55
CA GLY A 157 -3.49 -6.18 14.55
C GLY A 157 -3.21 -4.70 14.27
N LEU A 158 -4.26 -3.90 14.15
CA LEU A 158 -4.18 -2.48 13.79
C LEU A 158 -3.40 -1.62 14.79
N VAL A 159 -3.31 -2.05 16.05
CA VAL A 159 -2.58 -1.34 17.10
C VAL A 159 -1.30 -2.07 17.50
N GLY A 160 -0.85 -3.05 16.71
CA GLY A 160 0.36 -3.81 16.97
C GLY A 160 1.65 -3.02 16.75
N GLU A 161 2.69 -3.36 17.51
CA GLU A 161 4.02 -2.76 17.38
C GLU A 161 4.64 -3.04 16.00
N ASP A 162 4.43 -4.24 15.44
CA ASP A 162 4.90 -4.61 14.10
C ASP A 162 4.38 -3.63 13.03
N LEU A 163 3.09 -3.29 13.08
CA LEU A 163 2.51 -2.33 12.14
C LEU A 163 3.03 -0.91 12.41
N HIS A 164 3.20 -0.54 13.68
CA HIS A 164 3.76 0.76 14.06
C HIS A 164 5.15 0.96 13.45
N GLN A 165 6.06 -0.01 13.58
CA GLN A 165 7.40 0.06 13.00
C GLN A 165 7.38 0.29 11.47
N VAL A 166 6.49 -0.42 10.76
CA VAL A 166 6.30 -0.25 9.31
C VAL A 166 5.79 1.17 8.94
N MET A 167 4.90 1.73 9.77
CA MET A 167 4.30 3.04 9.56
C MET A 167 5.16 4.21 10.05
N ASP A 168 6.10 3.97 10.97
CA ASP A 168 6.86 5.02 11.67
C ASP A 168 7.62 5.91 10.68
N LEU A 169 8.42 5.32 9.79
CA LEU A 169 9.19 6.04 8.76
C LEU A 169 8.36 6.63 7.61
N CYS A 170 7.03 6.56 7.66
CA CYS A 170 6.18 7.26 6.69
C CYS A 170 6.08 8.75 7.04
N LEU A 171 6.60 9.63 6.19
CA LEU A 171 6.58 11.09 6.42
C LEU A 171 5.24 11.76 6.06
N GLU A 172 4.22 10.98 5.66
CA GLU A 172 2.88 11.49 5.33
C GLU A 172 2.88 12.56 4.21
N CYS A 173 3.94 12.59 3.39
CA CYS A 173 4.17 13.60 2.34
C CYS A 173 3.17 13.56 1.17
N LYS A 174 2.27 12.57 1.12
CA LYS A 174 1.25 12.36 0.07
C LYS A 174 1.77 12.14 -1.36
N ALA A 175 3.07 11.97 -1.57
CA ALA A 175 3.63 11.60 -2.88
C ALA A 175 3.02 10.29 -3.42
N CYS A 176 2.77 9.31 -2.54
CA CYS A 176 2.07 8.08 -2.89
C CYS A 176 0.70 8.31 -3.56
N LYS A 177 -0.08 9.26 -3.06
CA LYS A 177 -1.40 9.59 -3.61
C LYS A 177 -1.29 10.18 -5.01
N ALA A 178 -0.30 11.05 -5.22
CA ALA A 178 -0.12 11.79 -6.47
C ALA A 178 0.51 10.94 -7.58
N GLU A 179 1.45 10.05 -7.23
CA GLU A 179 2.27 9.35 -8.22
C GLU A 179 1.90 7.86 -8.38
N CYS A 180 1.12 7.26 -7.46
CA CYS A 180 0.71 5.86 -7.59
C CYS A 180 -0.39 5.72 -8.67
N PRO A 181 -0.24 4.81 -9.65
CA PRO A 181 -1.29 4.55 -10.64
C PRO A 181 -2.60 4.07 -10.02
N SER A 182 -2.53 3.39 -8.86
CA SER A 182 -3.70 2.95 -8.10
C SER A 182 -4.19 3.97 -7.06
N SER A 183 -3.64 5.19 -7.06
CA SER A 183 -4.05 6.30 -6.20
C SER A 183 -4.10 6.01 -4.69
N VAL A 184 -3.19 5.15 -4.20
CA VAL A 184 -3.12 4.79 -2.77
C VAL A 184 -2.70 6.00 -1.92
N ASP A 185 -3.59 6.45 -1.04
CA ASP A 185 -3.33 7.54 -0.09
C ASP A 185 -2.78 7.01 1.25
N MET A 186 -1.48 6.68 1.26
CA MET A 186 -0.82 6.16 2.48
C MET A 186 -0.75 7.18 3.62
N ALA A 187 -0.83 8.49 3.32
CA ALA A 187 -0.86 9.50 4.36
C ALA A 187 -2.19 9.42 5.13
N LYS A 188 -3.32 9.38 4.42
CA LYS A 188 -4.64 9.20 5.03
C LYS A 188 -4.73 7.89 5.81
N LEU A 189 -4.21 6.79 5.25
CA LEU A 189 -4.14 5.50 5.95
C LEU A 189 -3.31 5.59 7.23
N LYS A 190 -2.17 6.29 7.20
CA LYS A 190 -1.33 6.49 8.39
C LYS A 190 -2.02 7.37 9.45
N TYR A 191 -2.73 8.43 9.05
CA TYR A 191 -3.46 9.26 10.01
C TYR A 191 -4.49 8.45 10.80
N GLU A 192 -5.27 7.61 10.10
CA GLU A 192 -6.25 6.72 10.72
C GLU A 192 -5.56 5.71 11.65
N PHE A 193 -4.48 5.08 11.19
CA PHE A 193 -3.68 4.18 12.01
C PHE A 193 -3.16 4.87 13.29
N LEU A 194 -2.60 6.08 13.18
CA LEU A 194 -2.05 6.81 14.32
C LEU A 194 -3.13 7.22 15.33
N ALA A 195 -4.35 7.51 14.88
CA ALA A 195 -5.47 7.78 15.77
C ALA A 195 -5.78 6.55 16.64
N HIS A 196 -5.97 5.38 16.02
CA HIS A 196 -6.18 4.13 16.77
C HIS A 196 -5.00 3.73 17.64
N TYR A 197 -3.78 3.87 17.12
CA TYR A 197 -2.57 3.53 17.86
C TYR A 197 -2.42 4.41 19.11
N GLY A 198 -2.64 5.72 18.96
CA GLY A 198 -2.59 6.70 20.05
C GLY A 198 -3.71 6.57 21.07
N GLU A 199 -4.91 6.13 20.67
CA GLU A 199 -5.99 5.78 21.60
C GLU A 199 -5.63 4.56 22.47
N ALA A 200 -4.99 3.56 21.88
CA ALA A 200 -4.60 2.34 22.59
C ALA A 200 -3.35 2.52 23.48
N HIS A 201 -2.36 3.30 23.02
CA HIS A 201 -1.05 3.42 23.69
C HIS A 201 -0.84 4.77 24.38
N GLY A 202 -1.73 5.73 24.17
CA GLY A 202 -1.57 7.12 24.59
C GLY A 202 -0.75 7.95 23.61
N TYR A 203 -1.01 9.25 23.60
CA TYR A 203 -0.28 10.22 22.79
C TYR A 203 0.93 10.77 23.52
N SER A 204 2.05 10.91 22.81
CA SER A 204 3.26 11.55 23.35
C SER A 204 3.01 13.00 23.79
N LEU A 205 3.81 13.51 24.72
CA LEU A 205 3.72 14.92 25.15
C LEU A 205 3.86 15.89 23.97
N ARG A 206 4.77 15.58 23.03
CA ARG A 206 4.95 16.34 21.78
C ARG A 206 3.66 16.35 20.94
N ALA A 207 3.04 15.19 20.74
CA ALA A 207 1.79 15.09 19.98
C ALA A 207 0.65 15.88 20.66
N ARG A 208 0.55 15.81 21.99
CA ARG A 208 -0.44 16.58 22.77
C ARG A 208 -0.20 18.09 22.71
N LEU A 209 1.06 18.51 22.73
CA LEU A 209 1.44 19.92 22.60
C LEU A 209 0.99 20.48 21.24
N PHE A 210 1.37 19.83 20.14
CA PHE A 210 1.03 20.30 18.80
C PHE A 210 -0.45 20.11 18.47
N GLY A 211 -1.08 19.04 18.96
CA GLY A 211 -2.52 18.79 18.79
C GLY A 211 -3.42 19.81 19.52
N HIS A 212 -2.87 20.57 20.47
CA HIS A 212 -3.58 21.63 21.20
C HIS A 212 -2.89 23.00 21.08
N ILE A 213 -2.12 23.21 20.00
CA ILE A 213 -1.35 24.43 19.80
C ILE A 213 -2.25 25.68 19.70
N ASP A 214 -3.47 25.53 19.18
CA ASP A 214 -4.49 26.58 19.09
C ASP A 214 -4.88 27.09 20.49
N ARG A 215 -5.16 26.17 21.41
CA ARG A 215 -5.51 26.48 22.80
C ARG A 215 -4.32 27.14 23.47
N LEU A 216 -3.13 26.55 23.34
CA LEU A 216 -1.91 27.09 23.93
C LEU A 216 -1.66 28.53 23.44
N ASN A 217 -1.74 28.77 22.13
CA ASN A 217 -1.57 30.09 21.54
C ASN A 217 -2.61 31.10 22.03
N ARG A 218 -3.87 30.67 22.23
CA ARG A 218 -4.92 31.52 22.80
C ARG A 218 -4.60 31.94 24.24
N TRP A 219 -4.05 31.04 25.05
CA TRP A 219 -3.62 31.35 26.43
C TRP A 219 -2.35 32.20 26.49
N MET A 220 -1.43 32.03 25.55
CA MET A 220 -0.15 32.75 25.53
C MET A 220 -0.25 34.15 24.88
N SER A 221 -1.21 34.36 23.98
CA SER A 221 -1.39 35.65 23.28
C SER A 221 -1.49 36.88 24.20
N PRO A 222 -2.25 36.87 25.31
CA PRO A 222 -2.33 38.00 26.23
C PRO A 222 -1.01 38.36 26.92
N VAL A 223 -0.10 37.40 27.05
CA VAL A 223 1.22 37.55 27.69
C VAL A 223 2.36 37.44 26.67
N ALA A 224 2.09 37.83 25.42
CA ALA A 224 3.02 37.67 24.30
C ALA A 224 4.45 38.17 24.56
N PRO A 225 4.70 39.34 25.20
CA PRO A 225 6.07 39.77 25.49
C PRO A 225 6.86 38.76 26.33
N VAL A 226 6.22 38.17 27.35
CA VAL A 226 6.82 37.16 28.24
C VAL A 226 6.97 35.83 27.51
N ALA A 227 5.94 35.40 26.79
CA ALA A 227 5.98 34.16 26.01
C ALA A 227 7.09 34.19 24.94
N ASN A 228 7.26 35.31 24.25
CA ASN A 228 8.31 35.50 23.25
C ASN A 228 9.71 35.54 23.88
N TRP A 229 9.86 36.18 25.05
CA TRP A 229 11.11 36.18 25.79
C TRP A 229 11.50 34.75 26.22
N LEU A 230 10.53 33.99 26.76
CA LEU A 230 10.73 32.60 27.15
C LEU A 230 11.08 31.73 25.94
N ALA A 231 10.36 31.87 24.83
CA ALA A 231 10.61 31.11 23.60
C ALA A 231 12.02 31.34 23.02
N ARG A 232 12.58 32.55 23.21
CA ARG A 232 13.95 32.92 22.78
C ARG A 232 15.03 32.50 23.79
N SER A 233 14.66 32.05 24.98
CA SER A 233 15.61 31.61 26.00
C SER A 233 16.31 30.32 25.59
N ARG A 234 17.63 30.25 25.79
CA ARG A 234 18.43 29.03 25.58
C ARG A 234 17.99 27.89 26.50
N VAL A 235 17.55 28.23 27.71
CA VAL A 235 17.03 27.24 28.68
C VAL A 235 15.74 26.62 28.16
N ASN A 236 14.85 27.44 27.57
CA ASN A 236 13.62 26.93 26.98
C ASN A 236 13.89 26.04 25.77
N ARG A 237 14.81 26.43 24.88
CA ARG A 237 15.23 25.57 23.76
C ARG A 237 15.77 24.23 24.25
N TRP A 238 16.66 24.25 25.25
CA TRP A 238 17.20 23.03 25.85
C TRP A 238 16.11 22.14 26.47
N LEU A 239 15.13 22.73 27.17
CA LEU A 239 14.00 22.00 27.73
C LEU A 239 13.09 21.38 26.64
N LEU A 240 12.81 22.13 25.57
CA LEU A 240 11.99 21.64 24.45
C LEU A 240 12.68 20.49 23.70
N ASP A 241 13.99 20.58 23.50
CA ASP A 241 14.80 19.50 22.91
C ASP A 241 14.78 18.25 23.82
N HIS A 242 15.20 18.39 25.08
CA HIS A 242 15.32 17.22 25.97
C HIS A 242 13.99 16.56 26.36
N LEU A 243 12.91 17.33 26.49
CA LEU A 243 11.61 16.81 26.94
C LEU A 243 10.68 16.43 25.79
N LEU A 244 10.78 17.11 24.64
CA LEU A 244 9.83 16.98 23.54
C LEU A 244 10.49 16.67 22.19
N GLY A 245 11.83 16.68 22.09
CA GLY A 245 12.58 16.47 20.84
C GLY A 245 12.30 17.54 19.79
N ILE A 246 12.18 18.79 20.22
CA ILE A 246 11.94 19.95 19.34
C ILE A 246 13.20 20.83 19.35
N ASP A 247 13.87 20.90 18.19
CA ASP A 247 15.06 21.73 17.94
C ASP A 247 14.79 23.24 17.81
#